data_AF-A0A3P3WEK1-F1
#
_entry.id   AF-A0A3P3WEK1-F1
#
_cell.length_a   1.000
_cell.length_b   1.000
_cell.length_c   1.000
_cell.angle_alpha   90.00
_cell.angle_beta   90.00
_cell.angle_gamma   90.00
#
_symmetry.space_group_name_H-M   'P 1'
#
loop_
_entity.id
_entity.type
_entity.pdbx_description
1 polymer ?
#
loop_
_entity_poly.entity_id
_entity_poly.type
_entity_poly.pdbx_seq_one_letter_code
_entity_poly.pdbx_strand_id
1 'polypeptide(L)'
;MKLRQLSPLDVTDSKIDYEFVSQVFIRFFKILFRSDKKIKMIYSNFSNKQSMGNDFLVLNFRFRNALWYKINKKRTEKRQFVFSKMDCPEIIEIVVYGFFQKKSFKMNINQMILDEAELKEVESQFSY
;
A
#
# COMPACT_ATOMS: atom_id res chain seq x y z
N MET A 1 -44.29 11.12 8.76
CA MET A 1 -42.90 11.12 8.25
C MET A 1 -42.13 12.18 9.02
N LYS A 2 -41.28 11.81 9.99
CA LYS A 2 -40.56 12.78 10.84
C LYS A 2 -39.28 13.20 10.10
N LEU A 3 -39.17 14.48 9.73
CA LEU A 3 -37.94 15.04 9.18
C LEU A 3 -36.88 15.03 10.29
N ARG A 4 -35.81 14.25 10.10
CA ARG A 4 -34.65 14.22 11.00
C ARG A 4 -34.00 15.59 10.93
N GLN A 5 -34.03 16.35 12.01
CA GLN A 5 -33.23 17.58 12.11
C GLN A 5 -31.77 17.15 12.24
N LEU A 6 -30.98 17.42 11.19
CA LEU A 6 -29.53 17.25 11.21
C LEU A 6 -28.95 18.26 12.20
N SER A 7 -28.19 17.77 13.18
CA SER A 7 -27.53 18.61 14.16
C SER A 7 -26.34 19.33 13.52
N PRO A 8 -25.91 20.52 14.01
CA PRO A 8 -24.70 21.18 13.50
C PRO A 8 -23.43 20.31 13.59
N LEU A 9 -23.44 19.30 14.48
CA LEU A 9 -22.41 18.29 14.63
C LEU A 9 -22.39 17.23 13.50
N ASP A 10 -23.51 17.03 12.80
CA ASP A 10 -23.56 16.14 11.61
C ASP A 10 -22.96 16.82 10.37
N VAL A 11 -22.82 18.16 10.40
CA VAL A 11 -22.31 18.97 9.29
C VAL A 11 -20.81 19.26 9.43
N THR A 12 -20.26 19.16 10.65
CA THR A 12 -18.90 19.61 10.92
C THR A 12 -17.93 18.44 11.07
N ASP A 13 -17.03 18.37 10.09
CA ASP A 13 -15.79 17.60 10.06
C ASP A 13 -15.93 16.08 10.03
N SER A 14 -16.16 15.55 8.83
CA SER A 14 -15.32 14.42 8.43
C SER A 14 -13.87 14.84 8.69
N LYS A 15 -13.21 14.25 9.70
CA LYS A 15 -11.82 14.57 10.06
C LYS A 15 -10.93 14.29 8.86
N ILE A 16 -10.71 15.31 8.01
CA ILE A 16 -9.90 15.19 6.81
C ILE A 16 -8.47 15.00 7.28
N ASP A 17 -7.86 13.91 6.85
CA ASP A 17 -6.44 13.65 7.08
C ASP A 17 -5.61 14.55 6.16
N TYR A 18 -5.29 15.75 6.65
CA TYR A 18 -4.52 16.75 5.92
C TYR A 18 -3.12 16.25 5.52
N GLU A 19 -2.52 15.35 6.32
CA GLU A 19 -1.23 14.75 5.98
C GLU A 19 -1.38 13.84 4.75
N PHE A 20 -2.39 12.97 4.75
CA PHE A 20 -2.70 12.12 3.60
C PHE A 20 -2.98 12.97 2.35
N VAL A 21 -3.85 13.97 2.47
CA VAL A 21 -4.25 14.82 1.35
C VAL A 21 -3.06 15.57 0.77
N SER A 22 -2.23 16.20 1.60
CA SER A 22 -1.04 16.93 1.14
C SER A 22 -0.04 16.02 0.41
N GLN A 23 0.23 14.82 0.94
CA GLN A 23 1.10 13.84 0.28
C GLN A 23 0.57 13.39 -1.08
N VAL A 24 -0.75 13.19 -1.18
CA VAL A 24 -1.41 12.87 -2.45
C VAL A 24 -1.28 14.02 -3.44
N PHE A 25 -1.49 15.28 -3.00
CA PHE A 25 -1.34 16.47 -3.85
C PHE A 25 0.10 16.65 -4.36
N ILE A 26 1.11 16.47 -3.51
CA ILE A 26 2.52 16.55 -3.93
C ILE A 26 2.81 15.50 -5.02
N ARG A 27 2.35 14.26 -4.82
CA ARG A 27 2.52 13.20 -5.83
C ARG A 27 1.74 13.48 -7.09
N PHE A 28 0.56 14.08 -6.98
CA PHE A 28 -0.26 14.50 -8.11
C PHE A 28 0.51 15.43 -9.03
N PHE A 29 1.05 16.54 -8.51
CA PHE A 29 1.81 17.48 -9.32
C PHE A 29 3.03 16.80 -9.94
N LYS A 30 3.74 15.97 -9.17
CA LYS A 30 4.89 15.20 -9.68
C LYS A 30 4.53 14.24 -10.83
N ILE A 31 3.31 13.71 -10.86
CA ILE A 31 2.84 12.79 -11.91
C ILE A 31 2.27 13.56 -13.09
N LEU A 32 1.63 14.72 -12.85
CA LEU A 32 1.05 15.57 -13.89
C LEU A 32 2.07 15.93 -14.97
N PHE A 33 3.30 16.25 -14.56
CA PHE A 33 4.41 16.61 -15.44
C PHE A 33 5.16 15.42 -16.06
N ARG A 34 4.72 14.16 -15.86
CA ARG A 34 5.36 12.99 -16.47
C ARG A 34 4.75 12.64 -17.82
N SER A 35 5.60 12.28 -18.78
CA SER A 35 5.18 11.82 -20.11
C SER A 35 4.44 10.48 -20.04
N ASP A 36 4.98 9.50 -19.30
CA ASP A 36 4.29 8.23 -19.03
C ASP A 36 3.51 8.32 -17.71
N LYS A 37 2.17 8.30 -17.82
CA LYS A 37 1.22 8.36 -16.70
C LYS A 37 0.68 6.97 -16.28
N LYS A 38 1.13 5.89 -16.92
CA LYS A 38 0.65 4.53 -16.61
C LYS A 38 1.14 4.08 -15.23
N ILE A 39 0.29 3.38 -14.49
CA ILE A 39 0.67 2.67 -13.27
C ILE A 39 1.48 1.44 -13.66
N LYS A 40 2.69 1.35 -13.11
CA LYS A 40 3.59 0.20 -13.24
C LYS A 40 4.12 -0.18 -11.87
N MET A 41 4.09 -1.47 -11.53
CA MET A 41 4.79 -1.98 -10.36
C MET A 41 6.30 -1.93 -10.63
N ILE A 42 7.06 -1.39 -9.69
CA ILE A 42 8.53 -1.33 -9.77
C ILE A 42 9.11 -2.51 -8.99
N TYR A 43 8.64 -2.72 -7.75
CA TYR A 43 8.98 -3.88 -6.94
C TYR A 43 7.89 -4.12 -5.89
N SER A 44 7.85 -5.34 -5.37
CA SER A 44 7.03 -5.77 -4.24
C SER A 44 7.77 -6.87 -3.51
N ASN A 45 8.25 -6.58 -2.30
CA ASN A 45 9.06 -7.49 -1.51
C ASN A 45 8.49 -7.53 -0.10
N PHE A 46 8.56 -8.69 0.53
CA PHE A 46 8.41 -8.76 1.97
C PHE A 46 9.74 -8.45 2.64
N SER A 47 9.66 -7.94 3.86
CA SER A 47 10.81 -7.87 4.73
C SER A 47 10.34 -8.31 6.10
N ASN A 48 10.96 -9.37 6.61
CA ASN A 48 10.84 -9.70 8.01
C ASN A 48 11.76 -8.75 8.78
N LYS A 49 11.23 -7.61 9.24
CA LYS A 49 12.02 -6.73 10.11
C LYS A 49 12.15 -7.43 11.45
N GLN A 50 13.27 -8.12 11.64
CA GLN A 50 13.66 -8.78 12.89
C GLN A 50 13.56 -7.86 14.12
N SER A 51 13.59 -6.53 13.91
CA SER A 51 13.45 -5.50 14.95
C SER A 51 12.02 -5.28 15.48
N MET A 52 10.98 -5.89 14.91
CA MET A 52 9.58 -5.75 15.39
C MET A 52 9.04 -6.99 16.11
N GLY A 53 9.86 -8.01 16.35
CA GLY A 53 9.41 -9.31 16.86
C GLY A 53 8.90 -10.19 15.71
N ASN A 54 8.98 -11.52 15.89
CA ASN A 54 8.69 -12.53 14.85
C ASN A 54 7.23 -12.57 14.36
N ASP A 55 6.39 -11.66 14.86
CA ASP A 55 4.96 -11.64 14.66
C ASP A 55 4.49 -10.61 13.63
N PHE A 56 5.41 -9.85 13.01
CA PHE A 56 5.05 -8.84 12.01
C PHE A 56 5.69 -9.09 10.67
N LEU A 57 4.88 -8.95 9.63
CA LEU A 57 5.29 -9.06 8.24
C LEU A 57 5.14 -7.69 7.57
N VAL A 58 6.23 -7.15 7.02
CA VAL A 58 6.21 -5.85 6.34
C VAL A 58 6.22 -6.08 4.83
N LEU A 59 5.16 -5.68 4.16
CA LEU A 59 5.10 -5.64 2.70
C LEU A 59 5.62 -4.29 2.22
N ASN A 60 6.75 -4.29 1.52
CA ASN A 60 7.30 -3.14 0.84
C ASN A 60 6.92 -3.19 -0.63
N PHE A 61 6.33 -2.13 -1.15
CA PHE A 61 5.92 -2.08 -2.54
C PHE A 61 6.16 -0.70 -3.11
N ARG A 62 6.45 -0.64 -4.40
CA ARG A 62 6.64 0.63 -5.09
C ARG A 62 5.97 0.57 -6.45
N PHE A 63 5.07 1.52 -6.66
CA PHE A 63 4.44 1.74 -7.95
C PHE A 63 4.87 3.07 -8.54
N ARG A 64 5.13 3.07 -9.84
CA ARG A 64 5.27 4.28 -10.63
C ARG A 64 3.88 4.87 -10.84
N ASN A 65 3.78 6.19 -10.70
CA ASN A 65 2.55 6.97 -10.92
C ASN A 65 1.38 6.59 -10.01
N ALA A 66 1.68 6.07 -8.83
CA ALA A 66 0.69 5.87 -7.77
C ALA A 66 0.60 7.13 -6.90
N LEU A 67 -0.63 7.55 -6.64
CA LEU A 67 -0.94 8.61 -5.69
C LEU A 67 -1.04 8.00 -4.29
N TRP A 68 -1.94 7.03 -4.15
CA TRP A 68 -2.25 6.34 -2.91
C TRP A 68 -2.73 4.91 -3.20
N TYR A 69 -2.90 4.16 -2.12
CA TYR A 69 -3.19 2.74 -2.15
C TYR A 69 -4.37 2.43 -1.23
N LYS A 70 -5.15 1.43 -1.61
CA LYS A 70 -6.11 0.77 -0.73
C LYS A 70 -5.67 -0.68 -0.58
N ILE A 71 -5.38 -1.08 0.65
CA ILE A 71 -4.97 -2.45 0.97
C ILE A 71 -6.09 -3.02 1.84
N ASN A 72 -6.76 -4.05 1.33
CA ASN A 72 -7.99 -4.59 1.89
C ASN A 72 -9.05 -3.48 2.11
N LYS A 73 -9.24 -3.02 3.36
CA LYS A 73 -10.18 -1.96 3.73
C LYS A 73 -9.50 -0.64 4.13
N LYS A 74 -8.18 -0.60 4.28
CA LYS A 74 -7.43 0.58 4.73
C LYS A 74 -6.83 1.35 3.56
N ARG A 75 -6.88 2.68 3.62
CA ARG A 75 -6.22 3.57 2.65
C ARG A 75 -4.88 4.00 3.22
N THR A 76 -3.87 4.14 2.36
CA THR A 76 -2.54 4.58 2.75
C THR A 76 -1.82 5.18 1.55
N GLU A 77 -1.04 6.23 1.80
CA GLU A 77 -0.06 6.81 0.88
C GLU A 77 1.32 6.17 1.06
N LYS A 78 1.53 5.44 2.17
CA LYS A 78 2.81 4.79 2.48
C LYS A 78 3.08 3.64 1.52
N ARG A 79 4.37 3.40 1.27
CA ARG A 79 4.90 2.34 0.40
C ARG A 79 5.22 1.05 1.15
N GLN A 80 4.86 1.02 2.42
CA GLN A 80 5.05 -0.11 3.31
C GLN A 80 3.73 -0.34 4.03
N PHE A 81 3.37 -1.60 4.18
CA PHE A 81 2.22 -2.01 4.96
C PHE A 81 2.64 -3.10 5.91
N VAL A 82 2.29 -2.94 7.19
CA VAL A 82 2.64 -3.88 8.25
C VAL A 82 1.41 -4.73 8.52
N PHE A 83 1.59 -6.05 8.45
CA PHE A 83 0.62 -7.05 8.85
C PHE A 83 1.08 -7.71 10.14
N SER A 84 0.15 -8.04 11.02
CA SER A 84 0.41 -9.04 12.05
C SER A 84 0.33 -10.42 11.39
N LYS A 85 1.26 -11.32 11.70
CA LYS A 85 1.36 -12.66 11.14
C LYS A 85 0.12 -13.51 11.46
N MET A 86 -0.51 -13.30 12.61
CA MET A 86 -1.73 -14.03 13.01
C MET A 86 -2.96 -13.60 12.18
N ASP A 87 -3.06 -12.33 11.81
CA ASP A 87 -4.20 -11.76 11.06
C ASP A 87 -3.90 -11.58 9.56
N CYS A 88 -2.81 -12.20 9.07
CA CYS A 88 -2.34 -11.98 7.72
C CYS A 88 -3.19 -12.80 6.73
N PRO A 89 -3.95 -12.17 5.82
CA PRO A 89 -4.72 -12.92 4.84
C PRO A 89 -3.79 -13.56 3.81
N GLU A 90 -4.06 -14.80 3.41
CA GLU A 90 -3.24 -15.51 2.41
C GLU A 90 -3.12 -14.75 1.08
N ILE A 91 -4.20 -14.04 0.70
CA ILE A 91 -4.26 -13.19 -0.48
C ILE A 91 -4.47 -11.74 -0.04
N ILE A 92 -3.55 -10.86 -0.41
CA ILE A 92 -3.68 -9.42 -0.23
C ILE A 92 -4.18 -8.79 -1.53
N GLU A 93 -5.26 -8.01 -1.44
CA GLU A 93 -5.68 -7.14 -2.53
C GLU A 93 -5.15 -5.71 -2.32
N ILE A 94 -4.32 -5.28 -3.27
CA ILE A 94 -3.79 -3.92 -3.33
C ILE A 94 -4.42 -3.21 -4.51
N VAL A 95 -5.25 -2.21 -4.23
CA VAL A 95 -5.77 -1.31 -5.25
C VAL A 95 -4.92 -0.06 -5.27
N VAL A 96 -4.22 0.15 -6.38
CA VAL A 96 -3.37 1.30 -6.63
C VAL A 96 -4.17 2.36 -7.36
N TYR A 97 -4.24 3.56 -6.77
CA TYR A 97 -4.90 4.70 -7.38
C TYR A 97 -3.86 5.62 -7.99
N GLY A 98 -3.92 5.79 -9.31
CA GLY A 98 -3.15 6.77 -10.06
C GLY A 98 -4.04 7.95 -10.45
N PHE A 99 -3.54 8.78 -11.36
CA PHE A 99 -4.24 10.00 -11.75
C PHE A 99 -5.51 9.75 -12.60
N PHE A 100 -5.42 8.89 -13.62
CA PHE A 100 -6.54 8.57 -14.52
C PHE A 100 -6.94 7.09 -14.52
N GLN A 101 -6.25 6.29 -13.73
CA GLN A 101 -6.43 4.85 -13.72
C GLN A 101 -6.31 4.32 -12.31
N LYS A 102 -7.07 3.26 -12.05
CA LYS A 102 -6.89 2.39 -10.89
C LYS A 102 -6.48 1.02 -11.38
N LYS A 103 -5.61 0.34 -10.64
CA LYS A 103 -5.24 -1.06 -10.92
C LYS A 103 -5.30 -1.85 -9.64
N SER A 104 -5.93 -3.03 -9.69
CA SER A 104 -5.93 -3.98 -8.58
C SER A 104 -4.86 -5.04 -8.83
N PHE A 105 -4.13 -5.38 -7.79
CA PHE A 105 -3.16 -6.46 -7.76
C PHE A 105 -3.55 -7.42 -6.64
N LYS A 106 -3.58 -8.71 -6.96
CA LYS A 106 -3.74 -9.77 -5.97
C LYS A 106 -2.37 -10.39 -5.76
N MET A 107 -1.91 -10.42 -4.52
CA MET A 107 -0.62 -10.98 -4.15
C MET A 107 -0.86 -12.15 -3.21
N ASN A 108 -0.27 -13.29 -3.53
CA ASN A 108 -0.23 -14.44 -2.63
C ASN A 108 1.00 -14.33 -1.74
N ILE A 109 0.80 -14.26 -0.42
CA ILE A 109 1.88 -14.05 0.54
C ILE A 109 2.81 -15.26 0.58
N ASN A 110 2.26 -16.47 0.58
CA ASN A 110 3.05 -17.70 0.68
C ASN A 110 4.02 -17.80 -0.50
N GLN A 111 3.54 -17.51 -1.70
CA GLN A 111 4.38 -17.51 -2.90
C GLN A 111 5.50 -16.47 -2.82
N MET A 112 5.20 -15.24 -2.40
CA MET A 112 6.21 -14.19 -2.30
C MET A 112 7.26 -14.44 -1.21
N ILE A 113 6.91 -15.13 -0.12
CA ILE A 113 7.87 -15.52 0.92
C ILE A 113 8.82 -16.60 0.41
N LEU A 114 8.29 -17.58 -0.35
CA LEU A 114 9.09 -18.62 -0.98
C LEU A 114 10.08 -18.01 -1.98
N ASP A 115 9.61 -17.11 -2.85
CA ASP A 115 10.45 -16.40 -3.83
C ASP A 115 11.59 -15.62 -3.12
N GLU A 116 11.31 -14.99 -1.97
CA GLU A 116 12.32 -14.26 -1.19
C GLU A 116 13.34 -15.19 -0.52
N ALA A 117 12.92 -16.37 -0.06
CA ALA A 117 13.81 -17.37 0.54
C ALA A 117 14.77 -17.97 -0.49
N GLU A 118 14.27 -18.31 -1.68
CA GLU A 118 15.09 -18.82 -2.79
C GLU A 118 16.15 -17.80 -3.22
N LEU A 119 15.78 -16.52 -3.33
CA LEU A 119 16.74 -15.46 -3.68
C LEU A 119 17.87 -15.33 -2.65
N LYS A 120 17.58 -15.49 -1.35
CA LYS A 120 18.62 -15.42 -0.30
C LYS A 120 19.54 -16.63 -0.31
N GLU A 121 19.01 -17.82 -0.61
CA GLU A 121 19.84 -19.03 -0.76
C GLU A 121 20.81 -18.89 -1.93
N VAL A 122 20.33 -18.38 -3.07
CA VAL A 122 21.15 -18.09 -4.25
C VAL A 122 22.23 -17.07 -3.90
N GLU A 123 21.88 -15.91 -3.31
CA GLU A 123 22.87 -14.88 -2.93
C GLU A 123 23.93 -15.38 -1.93
N SER A 124 23.55 -16.31 -1.04
CA SER A 124 24.47 -16.95 -0.10
C SER A 124 25.46 -17.91 -0.78
N GLN A 125 25.11 -18.49 -1.93
CA GLN A 125 25.99 -19.38 -2.69
C GLN A 125 27.00 -18.62 -3.56
N PHE A 126 26.70 -17.37 -3.93
CA PHE A 126 27.57 -16.53 -4.77
C PHE A 126 28.44 -15.53 -3.97
N SER A 127 28.34 -15.53 -2.65
CA SER A 127 29.20 -14.74 -1.76
C SER A 127 30.36 -15.60 -1.21
N TYR A 128 31.34 -15.90 -2.07
CA TYR A 128 32.63 -16.49 -1.70
C TYR A 128 33.78 -15.56 -2.14
#